data_AF-A0AAD9PT89-F1
#
_entry.id   AF-A0AAD9PT89-F1
#
_cell.length_a   1.000
_cell.length_b   1.000
_cell.length_c   1.000
_cell.angle_alpha   90.00
_cell.angle_beta   90.00
_cell.angle_gamma   90.00
#
_symmetry.space_group_name_H-M   'P 1'
#
loop_
_entity.id
_entity.type
_entity.pdbx_description
1 polymer ?
#
loop_
_entity_poly.entity_id
_entity_poly.type
_entity_poly.pdbx_seq_one_letter_code
_entity_poly.pdbx_strand_id
1 'polypeptide(L)'
;MSCEEDQEDEREALRSIYESDENFIEINPTTFQYKFGDDGHFKSFLLEVSWPDDYPTCFPNMNLDAFYNKHISCHLKESIKFRIKEQFDMCVGSAVTYSIFDWTMEHQEELMAEQQEQEIKEEQTPSKEDCNSAKKKEKKENLTKSQKRRLADKTNHKGERERGWNWVDVVKHLSKSGQKD
;
A
#
# COMPACT_ATOMS: atom_id res chain seq x y z
N MET A 1 8.00 -35.35 -14.70
CA MET A 1 6.99 -34.34 -14.96
C MET A 1 7.73 -33.06 -15.24
N SER A 2 7.38 -32.38 -16.31
CA SER A 2 7.91 -31.04 -16.60
C SER A 2 7.33 -30.07 -15.57
N CYS A 3 8.06 -29.03 -15.18
CA CYS A 3 7.52 -27.94 -14.35
C CYS A 3 6.20 -27.40 -14.93
N GLU A 4 6.10 -27.37 -16.27
CA GLU A 4 4.89 -26.95 -17.00
C GLU A 4 3.69 -27.88 -16.77
N GLU A 5 3.90 -29.20 -16.69
CA GLU A 5 2.83 -30.16 -16.42
C GLU A 5 2.32 -30.02 -14.99
N ASP A 6 3.25 -29.90 -14.03
CA ASP A 6 2.90 -29.71 -12.61
C ASP A 6 2.16 -28.38 -12.38
N GLN A 7 2.52 -27.31 -13.11
CA GLN A 7 1.82 -26.02 -13.09
C GLN A 7 0.40 -26.12 -13.67
N GLU A 8 0.24 -26.84 -14.78
CA GLU A 8 -1.07 -27.05 -15.40
C GLU A 8 -2.02 -27.79 -14.45
N ASP A 9 -1.55 -28.89 -13.87
CA ASP A 9 -2.30 -29.70 -12.92
C ASP A 9 -2.70 -28.87 -11.67
N GLU A 10 -1.79 -28.08 -11.11
CA GLU A 10 -2.12 -27.18 -9.99
C GLU A 10 -3.12 -26.10 -10.39
N ARG A 11 -3.02 -25.55 -11.60
CA ARG A 11 -3.95 -24.51 -12.08
C ARG A 11 -5.36 -25.06 -12.20
N GLU A 12 -5.52 -26.24 -12.79
CA GLU A 12 -6.83 -26.89 -12.88
C GLU A 12 -7.41 -27.18 -11.49
N ALA A 13 -6.58 -27.61 -10.54
CA ALA A 13 -7.00 -27.81 -9.16
C ALA A 13 -7.46 -26.50 -8.51
N LEU A 14 -6.69 -25.41 -8.64
CA LEU A 14 -7.08 -24.09 -8.13
C LEU A 14 -8.39 -23.60 -8.73
N ARG A 15 -8.56 -23.71 -10.04
CA ARG A 15 -9.82 -23.36 -10.71
C ARG A 15 -10.99 -24.17 -10.18
N SER A 16 -10.81 -25.46 -9.96
CA SER A 16 -11.86 -26.32 -9.41
C SER A 16 -12.21 -25.98 -7.95
N ILE A 17 -11.23 -25.57 -7.15
CA ILE A 17 -11.44 -25.20 -5.75
C ILE A 17 -12.14 -23.84 -5.66
N TYR A 18 -11.73 -22.88 -6.48
CA TYR A 18 -12.18 -21.49 -6.41
C TYR A 18 -13.20 -21.09 -7.49
N GLU A 19 -13.80 -22.05 -8.21
CA GLU A 19 -14.76 -21.78 -9.30
C GLU A 19 -15.92 -20.85 -8.89
N SER A 20 -16.32 -20.91 -7.63
CA SER A 20 -17.41 -20.11 -7.05
C SER A 20 -16.95 -19.03 -6.08
N ASP A 21 -15.64 -18.83 -5.92
CA ASP A 21 -15.10 -17.83 -4.99
C ASP A 21 -14.81 -16.51 -5.72
N GLU A 22 -15.57 -15.47 -5.40
CA GLU A 22 -15.42 -14.13 -5.98
C GLU A 22 -14.11 -13.43 -5.53
N ASN A 23 -13.49 -13.90 -4.46
CA ASN A 23 -12.24 -13.33 -3.94
C ASN A 23 -11.00 -13.79 -4.71
N PHE A 24 -11.12 -14.90 -5.46
CA PHE A 24 -10.05 -15.44 -6.28
C PHE A 24 -10.16 -14.92 -7.72
N ILE A 25 -9.07 -14.37 -8.24
CA ILE A 25 -8.97 -13.87 -9.60
C ILE A 25 -7.73 -14.49 -10.25
N GLU A 26 -7.95 -15.19 -11.35
CA GLU A 26 -6.86 -15.58 -12.25
C GLU A 26 -6.59 -14.45 -13.23
N ILE A 27 -5.42 -13.81 -13.12
CA ILE A 27 -5.00 -12.73 -14.03
C ILE A 27 -4.41 -13.34 -15.31
N ASN A 28 -3.53 -14.33 -15.13
CA ASN A 28 -2.82 -15.04 -16.18
C ASN A 28 -2.68 -16.52 -15.81
N PRO A 29 -2.32 -17.41 -16.74
CA PRO A 29 -2.14 -18.85 -16.46
C PRO A 29 -1.11 -19.17 -15.37
N THR A 30 -0.23 -18.21 -15.05
CA THR A 30 0.81 -18.32 -14.03
C THR A 30 0.69 -17.23 -12.96
N THR A 31 -0.40 -16.45 -12.93
CA THR A 31 -0.56 -15.35 -11.97
C THR A 31 -1.97 -15.33 -11.40
N PHE A 32 -2.04 -15.49 -10.09
CA PHE A 32 -3.27 -15.63 -9.32
C PHE A 32 -3.31 -14.57 -8.24
N GLN A 33 -4.51 -14.11 -7.94
CA GLN A 33 -4.75 -13.06 -6.98
C GLN A 33 -5.86 -13.50 -6.05
N TYR A 34 -5.64 -13.39 -4.75
CA TYR A 34 -6.65 -13.67 -3.74
C TYR A 34 -6.84 -12.45 -2.83
N LYS A 35 -8.11 -12.11 -2.60
CA LYS A 35 -8.51 -11.03 -1.71
C LYS A 35 -8.88 -11.58 -0.33
N PHE A 36 -8.20 -11.08 0.69
CA PHE A 36 -8.45 -11.40 2.10
C PHE A 36 -9.20 -10.27 2.79
N GLY A 37 -10.13 -10.62 3.68
CA GLY A 37 -10.93 -9.69 4.47
C GLY A 37 -12.11 -9.04 3.72
N ASP A 38 -12.86 -8.22 4.47
CA ASP A 38 -14.08 -7.57 3.99
C ASP A 38 -13.81 -6.33 3.12
N ASP A 39 -14.71 -6.07 2.16
CA ASP A 39 -14.67 -4.89 1.31
C ASP A 39 -14.62 -3.57 2.10
N GLY A 40 -13.54 -2.82 1.89
CA GLY A 40 -13.35 -1.50 2.51
C GLY A 40 -12.86 -1.55 3.95
N HIS A 41 -12.52 -2.72 4.49
CA HIS A 41 -11.90 -2.85 5.80
C HIS A 41 -10.38 -2.59 5.73
N PHE A 42 -9.81 -1.93 6.74
CA PHE A 42 -8.37 -1.64 6.80
C PHE A 42 -7.50 -2.89 7.00
N LYS A 43 -8.11 -4.01 7.41
CA LYS A 43 -7.45 -5.33 7.48
C LYS A 43 -7.59 -6.15 6.20
N SER A 44 -8.24 -5.62 5.17
CA SER A 44 -8.40 -6.34 3.91
C SER A 44 -7.17 -6.12 3.04
N PHE A 45 -6.67 -7.18 2.40
CA PHE A 45 -5.50 -7.09 1.54
C PHE A 45 -5.58 -8.08 0.41
N LEU A 46 -4.74 -7.85 -0.58
CA LEU A 46 -4.74 -8.59 -1.82
C LEU A 46 -3.37 -9.22 -2.04
N LEU A 47 -3.31 -10.54 -2.04
CA LEU A 47 -2.09 -11.28 -2.31
C LEU A 47 -2.08 -11.72 -3.77
N GLU A 48 -1.02 -11.35 -4.49
CA GLU A 48 -0.76 -11.84 -5.83
C GLU A 48 0.38 -12.87 -5.77
N VAL A 49 0.16 -14.03 -6.37
CA VAL A 49 1.13 -15.13 -6.47
C VAL A 49 1.38 -15.38 -7.94
N SER A 50 2.66 -15.34 -8.34
CA SER A 50 3.07 -15.61 -9.71
C SER A 50 4.09 -16.76 -9.77
N TRP A 51 3.90 -17.66 -10.73
CA TRP A 51 4.76 -18.81 -10.93
C TRP A 51 5.89 -18.47 -11.91
N PRO A 52 7.15 -18.57 -11.47
CA PRO A 52 8.29 -18.59 -12.41
C PRO A 52 8.33 -19.89 -13.21
N ASP A 53 9.09 -19.90 -14.30
CA ASP A 53 9.24 -21.07 -15.19
C ASP A 53 9.75 -22.32 -14.44
N ASP A 54 10.55 -22.12 -13.39
CA ASP A 54 11.13 -23.18 -12.57
C ASP A 54 10.18 -23.68 -11.44
N TYR A 55 8.99 -23.11 -11.26
CA TYR A 55 8.03 -23.57 -10.24
C TYR A 55 7.39 -24.91 -10.64
N PRO A 56 7.20 -25.89 -9.73
CA PRO A 56 7.30 -25.82 -8.27
C PRO A 56 8.68 -26.10 -7.68
N THR A 57 9.72 -26.31 -8.50
CA THR A 57 11.09 -26.57 -7.99
C THR A 57 11.70 -25.36 -7.28
N CYS A 58 11.14 -24.17 -7.49
CA CYS A 58 11.44 -22.96 -6.74
C CYS A 58 10.17 -22.36 -6.14
N PHE A 59 10.35 -21.43 -5.21
CA PHE A 59 9.25 -20.75 -4.51
C PHE A 59 8.52 -19.76 -5.43
N PRO A 60 7.19 -19.63 -5.35
CA PRO A 60 6.46 -18.70 -6.20
C PRO A 60 6.73 -17.25 -5.79
N ASN A 61 6.63 -16.32 -6.75
CA ASN A 61 6.84 -14.90 -6.52
C ASN A 61 5.59 -14.28 -5.87
N MET A 62 5.73 -13.79 -4.65
CA MET A 62 4.65 -13.14 -3.89
C MET A 62 4.71 -11.62 -3.99
N ASN A 63 3.59 -11.02 -4.39
CA ASN A 63 3.43 -9.60 -4.56
C ASN A 63 2.26 -9.07 -3.71
N LEU A 64 2.49 -7.95 -3.03
CA LEU A 64 1.53 -7.24 -2.17
C LEU A 64 1.48 -5.74 -2.56
N ASP A 65 2.01 -5.37 -3.72
CA ASP A 65 2.13 -3.98 -4.17
C ASP A 65 0.94 -3.52 -5.03
N ALA A 66 -0.14 -4.30 -5.03
CA ALA A 66 -1.39 -3.90 -5.62
C ALA A 66 -1.91 -2.59 -5.02
N PHE A 67 -2.60 -1.79 -5.85
CA PHE A 67 -3.18 -0.51 -5.44
C PHE A 67 -4.12 -0.65 -4.23
N TYR A 68 -4.80 -1.80 -4.11
CA TYR A 68 -5.67 -2.11 -2.98
C TYR A 68 -4.92 -2.03 -1.63
N ASN A 69 -3.67 -2.50 -1.61
CA ASN A 69 -2.83 -2.60 -0.41
C ASN A 69 -2.10 -1.30 -0.06
N LYS A 70 -2.58 -0.14 -0.51
CA LYS A 70 -1.94 1.16 -0.24
C LYS A 70 -1.99 1.58 1.22
N HIS A 71 -2.97 1.07 1.96
CA HIS A 71 -3.15 1.32 3.39
C HIS A 71 -2.23 0.43 4.25
N ILE A 72 -1.48 -0.47 3.62
CA ILE A 72 -0.57 -1.40 4.29
C ILE A 72 0.85 -0.84 4.23
N SER A 73 1.51 -0.75 5.38
CA SER A 73 2.88 -0.27 5.48
C SER A 73 3.84 -1.22 4.74
N CYS A 74 4.94 -0.67 4.23
CA CYS A 74 5.94 -1.46 3.50
C CYS A 74 6.52 -2.57 4.39
N HIS A 75 6.78 -2.24 5.65
CA HIS A 75 7.26 -3.18 6.66
C HIS A 75 6.30 -4.38 6.83
N LEU A 76 5.00 -4.12 6.90
CA LEU A 76 4.03 -5.20 7.09
C LEU A 76 3.95 -6.13 5.87
N LYS A 77 4.00 -5.57 4.65
CA LYS A 77 4.06 -6.37 3.43
C LYS A 77 5.28 -7.29 3.40
N GLU A 78 6.44 -6.77 3.79
CA GLU A 78 7.67 -7.57 3.89
C GLU A 78 7.55 -8.66 4.98
N SER A 79 6.96 -8.33 6.13
CA SER A 79 6.69 -9.28 7.22
C SER A 79 5.79 -10.43 6.75
N ILE A 80 4.69 -10.12 6.05
CA ILE A 80 3.78 -11.14 5.48
C ILE A 80 4.52 -12.04 4.49
N LYS A 81 5.27 -11.45 3.54
CA LYS A 81 6.07 -12.22 2.57
C LYS A 81 7.08 -13.13 3.27
N PHE A 82 7.73 -12.64 4.32
CA PHE A 82 8.71 -13.41 5.09
C PHE A 82 8.05 -14.58 5.83
N ARG A 83 6.93 -14.36 6.51
CA ARG A 83 6.19 -15.42 7.22
C ARG A 83 5.71 -16.52 6.30
N ILE A 84 5.10 -16.17 5.17
CA ILE A 84 4.65 -17.17 4.19
C ILE A 84 5.85 -17.96 3.68
N LYS A 85 6.95 -17.28 3.32
CA LYS A 85 8.16 -17.94 2.84
C LYS A 85 8.72 -18.92 3.89
N GLU A 86 8.80 -18.52 5.16
CA GLU A 86 9.29 -19.36 6.25
C GLU A 86 8.41 -20.62 6.45
N GLN A 87 7.08 -20.49 6.36
CA GLN A 87 6.18 -21.63 6.51
C GLN A 87 6.30 -22.65 5.38
N PHE A 88 6.48 -22.18 4.15
CA PHE A 88 6.46 -23.04 2.95
C PHE A 88 7.85 -23.33 2.38
N ASP A 89 8.93 -22.90 3.03
CA ASP A 89 10.32 -23.15 2.60
C ASP A 89 10.62 -24.65 2.45
N MET A 90 10.05 -25.47 3.34
CA MET A 90 10.19 -26.93 3.31
C MET A 90 9.28 -27.62 2.29
N CYS A 91 8.33 -26.90 1.71
CA CYS A 91 7.37 -27.41 0.73
C CYS A 91 7.78 -27.13 -0.73
N VAL A 92 8.97 -26.55 -0.93
CA VAL A 92 9.56 -26.37 -2.27
C VAL A 92 9.70 -27.73 -2.96
N GLY A 93 9.32 -27.78 -4.23
CA GLY A 93 9.19 -29.02 -5.00
C GLY A 93 7.77 -29.59 -5.02
N SER A 94 6.79 -28.89 -4.45
CA SER A 94 5.37 -29.27 -4.50
C SER A 94 4.47 -28.07 -4.79
N ALA A 95 3.23 -28.36 -5.20
CA ALA A 95 2.18 -27.37 -5.39
C ALA A 95 1.78 -26.75 -4.04
N VAL A 96 2.06 -25.46 -3.85
CA VAL A 96 1.85 -24.76 -2.57
C VAL A 96 0.88 -23.59 -2.66
N THR A 97 0.38 -23.24 -3.84
CA THR A 97 -0.40 -22.00 -4.04
C THR A 97 -1.70 -22.03 -3.24
N TYR A 98 -2.43 -23.15 -3.28
CA TYR A 98 -3.62 -23.34 -2.45
C TYR A 98 -3.29 -23.20 -0.96
N SER A 99 -2.24 -23.88 -0.51
CA SER A 99 -1.84 -23.86 0.90
C SER A 99 -1.41 -22.46 1.36
N ILE A 100 -0.76 -21.68 0.49
CA ILE A 100 -0.43 -20.28 0.77
C ILE A 100 -1.70 -19.47 0.99
N PHE A 101 -2.72 -19.61 0.13
CA PHE A 101 -3.97 -18.89 0.29
C PHE A 101 -4.73 -19.32 1.53
N ASP A 102 -4.86 -20.62 1.75
CA ASP A 102 -5.54 -21.21 2.91
C ASP A 102 -4.88 -20.78 4.22
N TRP A 103 -3.56 -20.91 4.33
CA TRP A 103 -2.81 -20.45 5.51
C TRP A 103 -2.94 -18.94 5.74
N THR A 104 -2.87 -18.16 4.66
CA THR A 104 -3.03 -16.69 4.75
C THR A 104 -4.43 -16.31 5.19
N MET A 105 -5.46 -17.05 4.77
CA MET A 105 -6.85 -16.85 5.20
C MET A 105 -7.02 -17.10 6.70
N GLU A 106 -6.41 -18.18 7.21
CA GLU A 106 -6.45 -18.51 8.65
C GLU A 106 -5.70 -17.49 9.50
N HIS A 107 -4.58 -16.96 9.01
CA HIS A 107 -3.70 -16.06 9.78
C HIS A 107 -3.89 -14.58 9.45
N GLN A 108 -4.87 -14.21 8.60
CA GLN A 108 -5.08 -12.82 8.17
C GLN A 108 -5.25 -11.85 9.34
N GLU A 109 -5.93 -12.27 10.41
CA GLU A 109 -6.14 -11.40 11.58
C GLU A 109 -4.84 -11.14 12.35
N GLU A 110 -3.99 -12.15 12.47
CA GLU A 110 -2.69 -12.06 13.15
C GLU A 110 -1.71 -11.25 12.33
N LEU A 111 -1.65 -11.50 11.02
CA LEU A 111 -0.83 -10.75 10.08
C LEU A 111 -1.21 -9.26 10.12
N MET A 112 -2.50 -8.93 10.15
CA MET A 112 -2.96 -7.54 10.17
C MET A 112 -3.02 -6.92 11.58
N ALA A 113 -2.69 -7.67 12.64
CA ALA A 113 -2.64 -7.16 14.01
C ALA A 113 -1.48 -6.17 14.22
N GLU A 114 -0.34 -6.38 13.56
CA GLU A 114 0.80 -5.46 13.57
C GLU A 114 0.42 -4.06 13.03
N GLN A 115 -0.51 -4.03 12.08
CA GLN A 115 -1.05 -2.80 11.51
C GLN A 115 -1.88 -2.01 12.52
N GLN A 116 -2.66 -2.69 13.35
CA GLN A 116 -3.45 -2.06 14.41
C GLN A 116 -2.55 -1.44 15.48
N GLU A 117 -1.40 -2.05 15.78
CA GLU A 117 -0.42 -1.46 16.70
C GLU A 117 0.27 -0.22 16.10
N GLN A 118 0.50 -0.20 14.78
CA GLN A 118 1.06 0.94 14.07
C GLN A 118 0.08 2.12 14.00
N GLU A 119 -1.20 1.89 13.71
CA GLU A 119 -2.22 2.96 13.72
C GLU A 119 -2.37 3.61 15.12
N ILE A 120 -2.35 2.80 16.19
CA ILE A 120 -2.38 3.31 17.57
C ILE A 120 -1.15 4.16 17.89
N LYS A 121 0.01 3.87 17.27
CA LYS A 121 1.24 4.68 17.41
C LYS A 121 1.24 5.92 16.51
N GLU A 122 0.69 5.86 15.30
CA GLU A 122 0.66 7.00 14.36
C GLU A 122 -0.30 8.11 14.75
N GLU A 123 -1.33 7.84 15.57
CA GLU A 123 -2.17 8.90 16.16
C GLU A 123 -1.37 9.88 17.04
N GLN A 124 -0.12 9.54 17.40
CA GLN A 124 0.81 10.44 18.11
C GLN A 124 1.95 11.03 17.25
N THR A 125 2.16 10.57 16.01
CA THR A 125 3.22 11.10 15.14
C THR A 125 2.90 10.90 13.66
N PRO A 126 2.88 11.94 12.81
CA PRO A 126 2.66 11.77 11.38
C PRO A 126 3.96 11.27 10.72
N SER A 127 4.06 9.96 10.52
CA SER A 127 5.13 9.35 9.75
C SER A 127 4.77 9.40 8.28
N LYS A 128 5.65 9.97 7.47
CA LYS A 128 5.62 9.82 6.02
C LYS A 128 6.48 8.60 5.71
N GLU A 129 5.84 7.49 5.34
CA GLU A 129 6.53 6.38 4.68
C GLU A 129 6.54 6.64 3.17
N ASP A 130 7.53 7.42 2.72
CA ASP A 130 7.93 7.48 1.31
C ASP A 130 8.92 6.34 1.06
N CYS A 131 8.46 5.22 0.49
CA CYS A 131 9.36 4.30 -0.19
C CYS A 131 9.67 4.88 -1.57
N ASN A 132 10.61 5.82 -1.62
CA ASN A 132 11.32 6.10 -2.86
C ASN A 132 12.73 6.61 -2.57
N SER A 133 13.69 5.94 -3.20
CA SER A 133 15.11 6.21 -3.07
C SER A 133 15.48 7.59 -3.65
N ALA A 134 16.49 8.20 -3.03
CA ALA A 134 17.28 9.36 -3.48
C ALA A 134 16.68 10.78 -3.34
N LYS A 135 17.00 11.44 -2.21
CA LYS A 135 17.94 12.58 -2.10
C LYS A 135 17.73 13.33 -0.77
N LYS A 136 18.83 13.41 -0.01
CA LYS A 136 19.00 14.18 1.24
C LYS A 136 18.42 15.60 1.12
N LYS A 137 17.34 15.89 1.84
CA LYS A 137 16.93 17.27 2.19
C LYS A 137 16.51 17.30 3.66
N GLU A 138 17.21 18.13 4.41
CA GLU A 138 16.98 18.36 5.84
C GLU A 138 15.51 18.74 6.09
N LYS A 139 14.88 18.01 7.02
CA LYS A 139 13.47 18.12 7.36
C LYS A 139 13.24 19.48 8.03
N LYS A 140 12.66 20.43 7.29
CA LYS A 140 12.15 21.67 7.88
C LYS A 140 11.03 21.32 8.85
N GLU A 141 11.21 21.73 10.10
CA GLU A 141 10.25 21.63 11.20
C GLU A 141 8.85 22.06 10.74
N ASN A 142 7.86 21.18 10.89
CA ASN A 142 6.49 21.45 10.48
C ASN A 142 5.83 22.43 11.47
N LEU A 143 6.07 23.72 11.25
CA LEU A 143 5.50 24.80 12.04
C LEU A 143 3.96 24.81 11.93
N THR A 144 3.30 24.99 13.07
CA THR A 144 1.84 25.13 13.18
C THR A 144 1.33 26.34 12.38
N LYS A 145 0.04 26.34 12.03
CA LYS A 145 -0.59 27.40 11.21
C LYS A 145 -0.39 28.81 11.80
N SER A 146 -0.36 28.94 13.12
CA SER A 146 -0.11 30.22 13.81
C SER A 146 1.37 30.64 13.72
N GLN A 147 2.31 29.69 13.84
CA GLN A 147 3.74 29.94 13.69
C GLN A 147 4.09 30.33 12.25
N LYS A 148 3.49 29.67 11.25
CA LYS A 148 3.62 30.06 9.83
C LYS A 148 3.12 31.48 9.58
N ARG A 149 1.99 31.87 10.18
CA ARG A 149 1.46 33.25 10.08
C ARG A 149 2.42 34.27 10.68
N ARG A 150 2.97 34.00 11.88
CA ARG A 150 3.96 34.88 12.53
C ARG A 150 5.25 35.06 11.70
N LEU A 151 5.69 34.01 11.02
CA LEU A 151 6.85 34.08 10.13
C LEU A 151 6.55 34.84 8.85
N ALA A 152 5.35 34.69 8.27
CA ALA A 152 4.92 35.46 7.11
C ALA A 152 4.70 36.96 7.41
N ASP A 153 4.41 37.30 8.67
CA ASP A 153 4.24 38.69 9.10
C ASP A 153 5.57 39.41 9.43
N LYS A 154 6.69 38.68 9.50
CA LYS A 154 8.03 39.27 9.69
C LYS A 154 8.45 40.04 8.44
N THR A 155 8.83 41.30 8.62
CA THR A 155 9.40 42.18 7.59
C THR A 155 10.88 41.87 7.35
N ASN A 156 11.36 42.11 6.13
CA ASN A 156 12.78 41.96 5.79
C ASN A 156 13.65 42.99 6.53
N HIS A 157 15.00 42.86 6.46
CA HIS A 157 15.95 43.78 7.11
C HIS A 157 15.80 45.27 6.70
N LYS A 158 15.00 45.57 5.66
CA LYS A 158 14.64 46.94 5.24
C LYS A 158 13.27 47.42 5.76
N GLY A 159 12.57 46.63 6.58
CA GLY A 159 11.25 46.96 7.11
C GLY A 159 10.09 46.76 6.13
N GLU A 160 10.35 46.32 4.90
CA GLU A 160 9.34 46.14 3.85
C GLU A 160 8.89 44.67 3.74
N ARG A 161 7.59 44.47 3.44
CA ARG A 161 7.02 43.14 3.14
C ARG A 161 7.20 42.82 1.66
N GLU A 162 7.32 41.54 1.33
CA GLU A 162 7.54 41.09 -0.05
C GLU A 162 6.40 41.48 -0.99
N ARG A 163 6.76 41.73 -2.27
CA ARG A 163 5.81 42.05 -3.33
C ARG A 163 4.78 40.92 -3.46
N GLY A 164 3.49 41.26 -3.40
CA GLY A 164 2.40 40.28 -3.44
C GLY A 164 1.81 39.90 -2.08
N TRP A 165 2.34 40.42 -0.96
CA TRP A 165 1.74 40.21 0.37
C TRP A 165 0.29 40.74 0.47
N ASN A 166 -0.05 41.76 -0.32
CA ASN A 166 -1.37 42.41 -0.33
C ASN A 166 -2.12 42.21 -1.65
N TRP A 167 -2.01 41.04 -2.28
CA TRP A 167 -2.80 40.78 -3.49
C TRP A 167 -4.30 40.95 -3.18
N VAL A 168 -4.97 41.74 -3.99
CA VAL A 168 -6.41 42.00 -3.89
C VAL A 168 -7.09 41.18 -4.97
N ASP A 169 -8.08 40.40 -4.58
CA ASP A 169 -8.97 39.74 -5.52
C ASP A 169 -9.80 40.81 -6.27
N VAL A 170 -9.43 41.02 -7.53
CA VAL A 170 -10.01 42.05 -8.40
C VAL A 170 -11.51 41.81 -8.61
N VAL A 171 -11.96 40.55 -8.69
CA VAL A 171 -13.37 40.20 -8.87
C VAL A 171 -14.16 40.58 -7.62
N LYS A 172 -13.62 40.26 -6.44
CA LYS A 172 -14.23 40.62 -5.15
C LYS A 172 -14.20 42.12 -4.87
N HIS A 173 -13.21 42.83 -5.42
CA HIS A 173 -13.10 44.28 -5.30
C HIS A 173 -14.07 45.02 -6.23
N LEU A 174 -14.23 44.54 -7.47
CA LEU A 174 -15.17 45.07 -8.45
C LEU A 174 -16.62 44.79 -8.07
N SER A 175 -16.92 43.62 -7.48
CA SER A 175 -18.27 43.31 -6.99
C SER A 175 -18.72 44.21 -5.83
N LYS A 176 -17.77 44.78 -5.07
CA LYS A 176 -18.06 45.79 -4.03
C LYS A 176 -18.24 47.21 -4.58
N SER A 177 -17.72 47.51 -5.78
CA SER A 177 -17.79 48.85 -6.38
C SER A 177 -18.85 48.97 -7.49
N GLY A 178 -19.52 47.88 -7.85
CA GLY A 178 -20.60 47.83 -8.85
C GLY A 178 -21.97 48.34 -8.39
N GLN A 179 -22.08 49.04 -7.25
CA GLN A 179 -23.30 49.77 -6.88
C GLN A 179 -23.01 51.28 -6.88
N LYS A 180 -22.94 51.88 -8.06
CA LYS A 180 -23.21 53.31 -8.23
C LYS A 180 -23.72 53.59 -9.65
N ASP A 181 -24.94 54.11 -9.66
CA ASP A 181 -25.84 54.47 -10.76
C ASP A 181 -26.54 53.32 -11.52
#